data_AF-M4T7S0-F1
#
_entry.id   AF-M4T7S0-F1
#
_cell.length_a   1.000
_cell.length_b   1.000
_cell.length_c   1.000
_cell.angle_alpha   90.00
_cell.angle_beta   90.00
_cell.angle_gamma   90.00
#
_symmetry.space_group_name_H-M   'P 1'
#
loop_
_entity.id
_entity.type
_entity.pdbx_description
1 polymer ?
#
loop_
_entity_poly.entity_id
_entity_poly.type
_entity_poly.pdbx_seq_one_letter_code
_entity_poly.pdbx_strand_id
1 'polypeptide(L)'
;MIVDDEYIIVGSANINQRSTDGARDSEIAMGAYQPYHLAGREPARGQVHGFRMSLWYEHLGMLDEAFQHPESEECIRKVNDIADKYWDLYSSESLERDLPGHLLRYPIGISSDGDVTELPGFEFFPDTRARVLGTKSDYLPPILTT
;
A
#
# COMPACT_ATOMS: atom_id res chain seq x y z
N MET A 1 8.91 2.12 -4.35
CA MET A 1 7.90 2.72 -5.26
C MET A 1 8.15 2.18 -6.65
N ILE A 2 7.11 1.73 -7.36
CA ILE A 2 7.19 1.25 -8.75
C ILE A 2 6.25 2.11 -9.58
N VAL A 3 6.71 2.54 -10.77
CA VAL A 3 5.95 3.38 -11.70
C VAL A 3 5.92 2.72 -13.07
N ASP A 4 4.73 2.59 -13.63
CA ASP A 4 4.44 2.10 -14.99
C ASP A 4 5.10 0.76 -15.35
N ASP A 5 5.39 -0.08 -14.34
CA ASP A 5 6.13 -1.35 -14.47
C ASP A 5 7.53 -1.24 -15.10
N GLU A 6 8.06 -0.02 -15.29
CA GLU A 6 9.35 0.23 -15.96
C GLU A 6 10.41 0.86 -15.05
N TYR A 7 9.99 1.63 -14.03
CA TYR A 7 10.89 2.35 -13.13
C TYR A 7 10.63 1.97 -11.68
N ILE A 8 11.69 1.78 -10.91
CA ILE A 8 11.61 1.46 -9.48
C ILE A 8 12.57 2.32 -8.68
N ILE A 9 12.10 2.79 -7.51
CA ILE A 9 12.92 3.36 -6.45
C ILE A 9 12.91 2.41 -5.25
N VAL A 10 14.11 2.04 -4.80
CA VAL A 10 14.36 1.25 -3.59
C VAL A 10 15.40 2.00 -2.74
N GLY A 11 15.13 2.18 -1.45
CA GLY A 11 16.02 2.94 -0.58
C GLY A 11 15.58 2.89 0.88
N SER A 12 16.26 3.66 1.72
CA SER A 12 15.96 3.79 3.15
C SER A 12 14.92 4.87 3.46
N ALA A 13 14.69 5.81 2.54
CA ALA A 13 13.81 6.96 2.76
C ALA A 13 12.33 6.57 2.85
N ASN A 14 11.68 6.97 3.94
CA ASN A 14 10.23 6.94 4.08
C ASN A 14 9.57 8.12 3.34
N ILE A 15 8.26 8.03 3.06
CA ILE A 15 7.48 9.16 2.52
C ILE A 15 7.03 10.06 3.68
N ASN A 16 7.98 10.79 4.26
CA ASN A 16 7.75 11.74 5.34
C ASN A 16 8.83 12.84 5.31
N GLN A 17 8.66 13.92 6.06
CA GLN A 17 9.62 15.03 6.10
C GLN A 17 10.96 14.57 6.67
N ARG A 18 10.99 13.71 7.70
CA ARG A 18 12.24 13.20 8.28
C ARG A 18 13.20 12.62 7.24
N SER A 19 12.69 11.82 6.31
CA SER A 19 13.49 11.17 5.27
C SER A 19 13.64 12.02 3.99
N THR A 20 12.68 12.91 3.68
CA THR A 20 12.68 13.66 2.39
C THR A 20 13.21 15.10 2.49
N ASP A 21 13.45 15.61 3.69
CA ASP A 21 13.99 16.97 3.93
C ASP A 21 15.43 17.14 3.42
N GLY A 22 16.23 16.08 3.51
CA GLY A 22 17.65 16.07 3.11
C GLY A 22 18.61 16.68 4.15
N ALA A 23 18.11 17.41 5.15
CA ALA A 23 18.90 17.94 6.28
C ALA A 23 18.46 17.40 7.66
N ARG A 24 17.51 16.47 7.69
CA ARG A 24 17.12 15.70 8.89
C ARG A 24 17.90 14.39 8.93
N ASP A 25 17.26 13.27 8.60
CA ASP A 25 17.94 11.97 8.60
C ASP A 25 18.71 11.77 7.28
N SER A 26 19.87 11.13 7.36
CA SER A 26 20.65 10.78 6.18
C SER A 26 20.06 9.54 5.51
N GLU A 27 19.58 9.69 4.28
CA GLU A 27 18.95 8.62 3.51
C GLU A 27 19.72 8.32 2.23
N ILE A 28 19.53 7.10 1.69
CA ILE A 28 20.02 6.71 0.38
C ILE A 28 18.93 5.94 -0.37
N ALA A 29 18.80 6.22 -1.67
CA ALA A 29 17.91 5.48 -2.55
C ALA A 29 18.58 5.28 -3.91
N MET A 30 18.25 4.17 -4.56
CA MET A 30 18.56 3.92 -5.95
C MET A 30 17.28 4.00 -6.77
N GLY A 31 17.39 4.59 -7.96
CA GLY A 31 16.35 4.59 -8.97
C GLY A 31 16.88 3.89 -10.21
N ALA A 32 16.13 2.95 -10.77
CA ALA A 32 16.52 2.26 -11.99
C ALA A 32 15.33 1.92 -12.87
N TYR A 33 15.67 1.74 -14.15
CA TYR A 33 14.82 1.20 -15.20
C TYR A 33 15.67 0.33 -16.11
N GLN A 34 15.01 -0.48 -16.93
CA GLN A 34 15.67 -1.25 -17.98
C GLN A 34 15.41 -0.59 -19.34
N PRO A 35 16.43 -0.06 -20.04
CA PRO A 35 16.24 0.74 -21.26
C PRO A 35 15.49 0.02 -22.40
N TYR A 36 15.50 -1.31 -22.43
CA TYR A 36 14.83 -2.14 -23.44
C TYR A 36 13.47 -2.70 -22.96
N HIS A 37 12.98 -2.30 -21.79
CA HIS A 37 11.69 -2.71 -21.22
C HIS A 37 10.90 -1.50 -20.71
N LEU A 38 10.67 -0.53 -21.59
CA LEU A 38 9.92 0.69 -21.30
C LEU A 38 8.46 0.57 -21.80
N ALA A 39 7.52 1.13 -21.05
CA ALA A 39 6.08 1.20 -21.31
C ALA A 39 5.72 2.26 -22.37
N GLY A 40 6.49 2.33 -23.47
CA GLY A 40 6.31 3.34 -24.52
C GLY A 40 5.31 2.93 -25.60
N ARG A 41 5.64 1.88 -26.35
CA ARG A 41 4.77 1.33 -27.42
C ARG A 41 4.08 0.03 -27.01
N GLU A 42 4.71 -0.71 -26.12
CA GLU A 42 4.24 -1.97 -25.58
C GLU A 42 4.36 -1.89 -24.05
N PRO A 43 3.54 -2.63 -23.29
CA PRO A 43 3.67 -2.67 -21.85
C PRO A 43 5.06 -3.13 -21.40
N ALA A 44 5.61 -2.53 -20.35
CA ALA A 44 6.86 -3.00 -19.77
C ALA A 44 6.68 -4.43 -19.20
N ARG A 45 7.54 -5.34 -19.64
CA ARG A 45 7.56 -6.76 -19.20
C ARG A 45 8.97 -7.21 -18.78
N GLY A 46 9.70 -6.30 -18.14
CA GLY A 46 11.04 -6.55 -17.60
C GLY A 46 11.03 -7.10 -16.17
N GLN A 47 12.16 -6.97 -15.49
CA GLN A 47 12.37 -7.33 -14.08
C GLN A 47 11.50 -6.50 -13.14
N VAL A 48 11.26 -5.21 -13.44
CA VAL A 48 10.40 -4.35 -12.60
C VAL A 48 8.96 -4.87 -12.60
N HIS A 49 8.38 -5.14 -13.77
CA HIS A 49 7.09 -5.82 -13.92
C HIS A 49 7.04 -7.16 -13.17
N GLY A 50 8.03 -8.04 -13.39
CA GLY A 50 8.07 -9.35 -12.75
C GLY A 50 8.15 -9.26 -11.22
N PHE A 51 8.95 -8.33 -10.70
CA PHE A 51 9.05 -8.07 -9.27
C PHE A 51 7.73 -7.55 -8.69
N ARG A 52 7.08 -6.61 -9.38
CA ARG A 52 5.76 -6.08 -9.00
C ARG A 52 4.71 -7.19 -8.94
N MET A 53 4.64 -8.05 -9.96
CA MET A 53 3.74 -9.21 -9.98
C MET A 53 4.06 -10.20 -8.85
N SER A 54 5.34 -10.42 -8.52
CA SER A 54 5.73 -11.29 -7.40
C SER A 54 5.27 -10.75 -6.05
N LEU A 55 5.42 -9.43 -5.82
CA LEU A 55 4.90 -8.79 -4.60
C LEU A 55 3.38 -8.89 -4.51
N TRP A 56 2.69 -8.71 -5.65
CA TRP A 56 1.23 -8.85 -5.71
C TRP A 56 0.80 -10.28 -5.42
N TYR A 57 1.51 -11.29 -5.95
CA TYR A 57 1.25 -12.69 -5.61
C TYR A 57 1.44 -12.96 -4.11
N GLU A 58 2.52 -12.45 -3.51
CA GLU A 58 2.78 -12.58 -2.07
C GLU A 58 1.66 -11.96 -1.22
N HIS A 59 1.21 -10.75 -1.56
CA HIS A 59 0.21 -10.04 -0.76
C HIS A 59 -1.22 -10.46 -1.04
N LEU A 60 -1.56 -10.80 -2.29
CA LEU A 60 -2.92 -11.20 -2.67
C LEU A 60 -3.14 -12.72 -2.55
N GLY A 61 -2.08 -13.52 -2.50
CA GLY A 61 -2.14 -14.99 -2.49
C GLY A 61 -2.50 -15.60 -3.84
N MET A 62 -2.56 -14.81 -4.91
CA MET A 62 -2.97 -15.26 -6.24
C MET A 62 -2.44 -14.37 -7.37
N LEU A 63 -2.43 -14.92 -8.58
CA LEU A 63 -2.23 -14.18 -9.82
C LEU A 63 -3.56 -14.06 -10.56
N ASP A 64 -3.71 -12.98 -11.32
CA ASP A 64 -4.89 -12.71 -12.13
C ASP A 64 -4.48 -11.89 -13.37
N GLU A 65 -5.17 -12.10 -14.49
CA GLU A 65 -4.91 -11.36 -15.74
C GLU A 65 -5.10 -9.85 -15.57
N ALA A 66 -6.08 -9.43 -14.76
CA ALA A 66 -6.32 -8.01 -14.49
C ALA A 66 -5.09 -7.34 -13.86
N PHE A 67 -4.29 -8.08 -13.08
CA PHE A 67 -3.09 -7.54 -12.44
C PHE A 67 -1.99 -7.20 -13.44
N GLN A 68 -2.05 -7.68 -14.68
CA GLN A 68 -1.10 -7.29 -15.73
C GLN A 68 -1.30 -5.84 -16.21
N HIS A 69 -2.43 -5.24 -15.86
CA HIS A 69 -2.88 -3.90 -16.25
C HIS A 69 -3.35 -3.10 -15.02
N PRO A 70 -2.43 -2.70 -14.12
CA PRO A 70 -2.76 -1.99 -12.87
C PRO A 70 -3.46 -0.65 -13.08
N GLU A 71 -3.36 -0.06 -14.27
CA GLU A 71 -4.08 1.15 -14.69
C GLU A 71 -5.57 0.93 -14.94
N SER A 72 -6.01 -0.33 -15.10
CA SER A 72 -7.39 -0.65 -15.43
C SER A 72 -8.32 -0.56 -14.22
N GLU A 73 -9.56 -0.12 -14.46
CA GLU A 73 -10.59 -0.09 -13.41
C GLU A 73 -10.91 -1.49 -12.87
N GLU A 74 -10.87 -2.52 -13.72
CA GLU A 74 -11.06 -3.91 -13.32
C GLU A 74 -10.01 -4.34 -12.30
N CYS A 75 -8.74 -4.00 -12.52
CA CYS A 75 -7.65 -4.35 -11.64
C CYS A 75 -7.85 -3.76 -10.24
N ILE A 76 -8.07 -2.44 -10.14
CA ILE A 76 -8.22 -1.80 -8.83
C ILE A 76 -9.49 -2.24 -8.11
N ARG A 77 -10.59 -2.49 -8.82
CA ARG A 77 -11.81 -3.07 -8.23
C ARG A 77 -11.53 -4.46 -7.66
N LYS A 78 -10.86 -5.34 -8.40
CA LYS A 78 -10.51 -6.69 -7.94
C LYS A 78 -9.57 -6.66 -6.73
N VAL A 79 -8.54 -5.81 -6.76
CA VAL A 79 -7.61 -5.64 -5.63
C VAL A 79 -8.36 -5.16 -4.38
N ASN A 80 -9.23 -4.17 -4.51
CA ASN A 80 -10.05 -3.66 -3.42
C ASN A 80 -10.99 -4.73 -2.86
N ASP A 81 -11.71 -5.47 -3.72
CA ASP A 81 -12.62 -6.53 -3.29
C ASP A 81 -11.90 -7.65 -2.52
N ILE A 82 -10.66 -7.98 -2.90
CA ILE A 82 -9.82 -8.95 -2.19
C ILE A 82 -9.39 -8.37 -0.83
N ALA A 83 -8.92 -7.13 -0.82
CA ALA A 83 -8.45 -6.46 0.40
C ALA A 83 -9.56 -6.23 1.44
N ASP A 84 -10.79 -5.94 0.99
CA ASP A 84 -12.00 -5.86 1.82
C ASP A 84 -12.31 -7.23 2.46
N LYS A 85 -12.32 -8.31 1.66
CA LYS A 85 -12.53 -9.67 2.18
C LYS A 85 -11.46 -10.10 3.17
N TYR A 86 -10.20 -9.76 2.93
CA TYR A 86 -9.11 -10.09 3.84
C TYR A 86 -9.19 -9.27 5.13
N TRP A 87 -9.63 -8.01 5.07
CA TRP A 87 -9.94 -7.21 6.26
C TRP A 87 -11.06 -7.85 7.09
N ASP A 88 -12.15 -8.28 6.45
CA ASP A 88 -13.27 -8.96 7.15
C ASP A 88 -12.80 -10.23 7.86
N LEU A 89 -11.93 -11.03 7.23
CA LEU A 89 -11.36 -12.24 7.82
C LEU A 89 -10.38 -11.90 8.96
N TYR A 90 -9.54 -10.88 8.79
CA TYR A 90 -8.55 -10.47 9.79
C TYR A 90 -9.21 -9.90 11.05
N SER A 91 -10.30 -9.15 10.88
CA SER A 91 -11.00 -8.46 11.97
C SER A 91 -12.16 -9.27 12.57
N SER A 92 -12.39 -10.48 12.08
CA SER A 92 -13.41 -11.40 12.59
C SER A 92 -13.04 -11.94 13.97
N GLU A 93 -14.04 -12.04 14.86
CA GLU A 93 -13.91 -12.68 16.19
C GLU A 93 -13.62 -14.19 16.11
N SER A 94 -13.96 -14.83 15.00
CA SER A 94 -13.72 -16.25 14.75
C SER A 94 -12.65 -16.45 13.68
N LEU A 95 -11.69 -17.33 13.98
CA LEU A 95 -10.66 -17.78 13.04
C LEU A 95 -10.92 -19.25 12.65
N GLU A 96 -11.40 -19.47 11.43
CA GLU A 96 -11.65 -20.82 10.91
C GLU A 96 -10.47 -21.39 10.11
N ARG A 97 -9.68 -20.52 9.48
CA ARG A 97 -8.55 -20.87 8.62
C ARG A 97 -7.55 -19.72 8.56
N ASP A 98 -6.35 -20.02 8.08
CA ASP A 98 -5.33 -19.01 7.78
C ASP A 98 -5.85 -17.99 6.75
N LEU A 99 -5.34 -16.76 6.82
CA LEU A 99 -5.63 -15.73 5.82
C LEU A 99 -5.11 -16.17 4.44
N PRO A 100 -5.94 -16.11 3.37
CA PRO A 100 -5.50 -16.51 2.04
C PRO A 100 -4.44 -15.59 1.41
N GLY A 101 -4.29 -14.38 1.94
CA GLY A 101 -3.27 -13.41 1.58
C GLY A 101 -3.17 -12.33 2.67
N HIS A 102 -2.28 -11.37 2.48
CA HIS A 102 -1.88 -10.40 3.51
C HIS A 102 -2.30 -8.96 3.21
N LEU A 103 -2.81 -8.67 2.00
CA LEU A 103 -3.26 -7.32 1.65
C LEU A 103 -4.58 -7.00 2.35
N LEU A 104 -4.54 -6.14 3.35
CA LEU A 104 -5.73 -5.61 4.03
C LEU A 104 -6.03 -4.21 3.52
N ARG A 105 -7.31 -3.88 3.33
CA ARG A 105 -7.67 -2.48 3.15
C ARG A 105 -7.35 -1.72 4.44
N TYR A 106 -6.72 -0.56 4.30
CA TYR A 106 -6.47 0.29 5.46
C TYR A 106 -7.81 0.68 6.10
N PRO A 107 -8.00 0.53 7.43
CA PRO A 107 -9.33 0.49 8.04
C PRO A 107 -9.95 1.87 8.28
N ILE A 108 -10.10 2.64 7.19
CA ILE A 108 -10.72 3.96 7.16
C ILE A 108 -11.82 4.02 6.11
N GLY A 109 -12.79 4.91 6.32
CA GLY A 109 -13.75 5.34 5.31
C GLY A 109 -13.30 6.65 4.66
N ILE A 110 -13.82 6.90 3.45
CA ILE A 110 -13.73 8.20 2.78
C ILE A 110 -15.16 8.67 2.53
N SER A 111 -15.51 9.82 3.07
CA SER A 111 -16.84 10.42 2.88
C SER A 111 -17.03 10.95 1.46
N SER A 112 -18.27 11.33 1.10
CA SER A 112 -18.56 11.97 -0.19
C SER A 112 -17.81 13.29 -0.40
N ASP A 113 -17.42 13.96 0.69
CA ASP A 113 -16.71 15.24 0.66
C ASP A 113 -15.18 15.06 0.74
N GLY A 114 -14.70 13.82 0.84
CA GLY A 114 -13.26 13.48 0.88
C GLY A 114 -12.67 13.40 2.28
N ASP A 115 -13.45 13.65 3.33
CA ASP A 115 -12.99 13.48 4.72
C ASP A 115 -12.72 12.01 5.04
N VAL A 116 -11.62 11.76 5.78
CA VAL A 116 -11.28 10.44 6.30
C VAL A 116 -12.11 10.16 7.56
N THR A 117 -12.79 9.01 7.59
CA THR A 117 -13.67 8.61 8.69
C THR A 117 -13.27 7.27 9.29
N GLU A 118 -13.74 7.00 10.50
CA GLU A 118 -13.65 5.67 11.10
C GLU A 118 -14.52 4.67 10.30
N LEU A 119 -14.09 3.40 10.23
CA LEU A 119 -14.98 2.33 9.77
C LEU A 119 -15.98 1.97 10.88
N PRO A 120 -17.24 1.67 10.56
CA PRO A 120 -18.23 1.27 11.57
C PRO A 120 -17.74 0.10 12.42
N GLY A 121 -17.69 0.29 13.74
CA GLY A 121 -17.20 -0.72 14.69
C GLY A 121 -15.69 -0.73 14.93
N PHE A 122 -14.91 0.08 14.20
CA PHE A 122 -13.45 0.10 14.25
C PHE A 122 -12.89 1.50 14.54
N GLU A 123 -13.25 2.08 15.70
CA GLU A 123 -12.57 3.28 16.22
C GLU A 123 -11.08 2.98 16.51
N PHE A 124 -10.79 1.77 16.99
CA PHE A 124 -9.45 1.29 17.34
C PHE A 124 -9.00 0.16 16.41
N PHE A 125 -7.70 -0.02 16.25
CA PHE A 125 -7.16 -1.23 15.60
C PHE A 125 -7.58 -2.48 16.39
N PRO A 126 -7.86 -3.62 15.72
CA PRO A 126 -8.17 -4.89 16.38
C PRO A 126 -7.14 -5.21 17.48
N ASP A 127 -7.62 -5.74 18.60
CA ASP A 127 -6.82 -6.07 19.79
C ASP A 127 -6.16 -4.89 20.52
N THR A 128 -6.51 -3.64 20.18
CA THR A 128 -5.90 -2.45 20.80
C THR A 128 -6.91 -1.45 21.36
N ARG A 129 -6.38 -0.40 22.01
CA ARG A 129 -7.10 0.86 22.28
C ARG A 129 -6.48 2.03 21.52
N ALA A 130 -5.76 1.76 20.43
CA ALA A 130 -5.09 2.77 19.61
C ALA A 130 -6.03 3.22 18.49
N ARG A 131 -6.39 4.50 18.44
CA ARG A 131 -7.34 5.04 17.46
C ARG A 131 -6.75 4.93 16.05
N VAL A 132 -7.54 4.44 15.10
CA VAL A 132 -7.09 4.29 13.70
C VAL A 132 -6.73 5.64 13.08
N LEU A 133 -7.57 6.66 13.32
CA LEU A 133 -7.34 8.02 12.81
C LEU A 133 -6.22 8.78 13.54
N GLY A 134 -5.58 8.14 14.52
CA GLY A 134 -4.56 8.74 15.36
C GLY A 134 -5.11 9.81 16.30
N THR A 135 -4.20 10.55 16.92
CA THR A 135 -4.51 11.68 17.80
C THR A 135 -3.36 12.67 17.74
N LYS A 136 -3.67 13.94 17.50
CA LYS A 136 -2.66 14.99 17.53
C LYS A 136 -2.06 15.10 18.94
N SER A 137 -0.74 15.12 19.03
CA SER A 137 -0.06 15.33 20.32
C SER A 137 -0.03 16.82 20.65
N ASP A 138 -0.34 17.15 21.91
CA ASP A 138 -0.14 18.49 22.47
C ASP A 138 1.30 18.72 22.98
N TYR A 139 2.10 17.64 23.05
CA TYR A 139 3.45 17.66 23.65
C TYR A 139 4.55 17.48 22.61
N LEU A 140 4.34 16.62 21.62
CA LEU A 140 5.35 16.33 20.60
C LEU A 140 5.28 17.36 19.47
N PRO A 141 6.34 18.16 19.26
CA PRO A 141 6.36 19.10 18.15
C PRO A 141 6.44 18.35 16.79
N PRO A 142 5.85 18.90 15.71
CA PRO A 142 5.83 18.24 14.41
C PRO A 142 7.21 17.85 13.87
N ILE A 143 8.27 18.59 14.21
CA ILE A 143 9.64 18.25 13.78
C ILE A 143 10.08 16.83 14.21
N LEU A 144 9.48 16.28 15.27
CA LEU A 144 9.77 14.91 15.73
C LEU A 144 8.90 13.85 15.03
N THR A 145 7.70 14.21 14.58
CA THR A 145 6.68 13.24 14.11
C THR A 145 6.33 13.38 12.63
N THR A 146 6.98 14.31 11.91
CA THR A 146 6.84 14.51 10.46
C THR A 146 8.09 14.08 9.74
#